data_AF-A0A9E5HI95-F1
#
_entry.id   AF-A0A9E5HI95-F1
#
_cell.length_a   1.000
_cell.length_b   1.000
_cell.length_c   1.000
_cell.angle_alpha   90.00
_cell.angle_beta   90.00
_cell.angle_gamma   90.00
#
_symmetry.space_group_name_H-M   'P 1'
#
loop_
_entity.id
_entity.type
_entity.pdbx_description
1 polymer ?
#
loop_
_entity_poly.entity_id
_entity_poly.type
_entity_poly.pdbx_seq_one_letter_code
_entity_poly.pdbx_strand_id
1 'polypeptide(L)'
;AEEVIQRDRDVDQMYSGQFREFLTYMMEDPRNITPCMHLHFIAKNIERMGDHVTSIAEQVIYIVTGDRPTEEREKKDKTSADANISLDLE
;
A
#
# COMPACT_ATOMS: atom_id res chain seq x y z
N ALA A 1 -3.60 -10.44 -16.40
CA ALA A 1 -2.57 -9.45 -16.03
C ALA A 1 -3.22 -8.14 -15.59
N GLU A 2 -4.11 -7.57 -16.40
CA GLU A 2 -4.88 -6.36 -16.05
C GLU A 2 -5.66 -6.48 -14.72
N GLU A 3 -6.33 -7.60 -14.47
CA GLU A 3 -7.05 -7.82 -13.22
C GLU A 3 -6.13 -7.78 -11.98
N VAL A 4 -4.90 -8.26 -12.11
CA VAL A 4 -3.91 -8.26 -11.02
C VAL A 4 -3.48 -6.83 -10.72
N ILE A 5 -3.20 -6.03 -11.75
CA ILE A 5 -2.89 -4.60 -11.63
C ILE A 5 -4.04 -3.85 -10.95
N GLN A 6 -5.28 -4.18 -11.29
CA GLN A 6 -6.44 -3.50 -10.70
C GLN A 6 -6.63 -3.87 -9.22
N ARG A 7 -6.41 -5.14 -8.84
CA ARG A 7 -6.53 -5.60 -7.44
C ARG A 7 -5.44 -5.05 -6.53
N ASP A 8 -4.25 -4.75 -7.07
CA ASP A 8 -3.15 -4.13 -6.32
C ASP A 8 -3.54 -2.77 -5.72
N ARG A 9 -4.37 -2.00 -6.44
CA ARG A 9 -4.93 -0.71 -5.95
C ARG A 9 -5.73 -0.88 -4.66
N ASP A 10 -6.43 -2.01 -4.50
CA ASP A 10 -7.20 -2.29 -3.29
C ASP A 10 -6.27 -2.61 -2.12
N VAL A 11 -5.17 -3.33 -2.37
CA VAL A 11 -4.14 -3.64 -1.36
C VAL A 11 -3.47 -2.36 -0.84
N ASP A 12 -3.08 -1.45 -1.74
CA ASP A 12 -2.51 -0.14 -1.38
C ASP A 12 -3.46 0.69 -0.50
N GLN A 13 -4.75 0.67 -0.85
CA GLN A 13 -5.79 1.39 -0.12
C GLN A 13 -5.99 0.77 1.28
N MET A 14 -6.02 -0.56 1.38
CA MET A 14 -6.12 -1.26 2.66
C MET A 14 -4.93 -0.95 3.57
N TYR A 15 -3.71 -0.95 3.03
CA TYR A 15 -2.51 -0.58 3.79
C TYR A 15 -2.60 0.86 4.34
N SER A 16 -3.04 1.80 3.51
CA SER A 16 -3.20 3.21 3.93
C SER A 16 -4.23 3.39 5.05
N GLY A 17 -5.33 2.62 5.01
CA GLY A 17 -6.32 2.58 6.09
C GLY A 17 -5.77 1.95 7.38
N GLN A 18 -5.12 0.79 7.26
CA GLN A 18 -4.54 0.06 8.37
C GLN A 18 -3.45 0.88 9.10
N PHE A 19 -2.65 1.65 8.36
CA PHE A 19 -1.64 2.52 8.95
C PHE A 19 -2.25 3.56 9.90
N ARG A 20 -3.36 4.21 9.49
CA ARG A 20 -4.08 5.15 10.35
C ARG A 20 -4.66 4.48 11.58
N GLU A 21 -5.21 3.28 11.43
CA GLU A 21 -5.74 2.50 12.56
C GLU A 21 -4.64 2.17 13.58
N PHE A 22 -3.44 1.77 13.11
CA PHE A 22 -2.29 1.55 13.99
C PHE A 22 -1.90 2.81 14.76
N LEU A 23 -1.89 3.99 14.12
CA LEU A 23 -1.62 5.24 14.82
C LEU A 23 -2.64 5.51 15.92
N THR A 24 -3.92 5.27 15.67
CA THR A 24 -4.97 5.42 16.69
C THR A 24 -4.73 4.50 17.88
N TYR A 25 -4.44 3.20 17.66
CA TYR A 25 -4.14 2.27 18.77
C TYR A 25 -2.88 2.64 19.56
N MET A 26 -1.86 3.19 18.89
CA MET A 26 -0.65 3.69 19.55
C MET A 26 -0.91 4.95 20.38
N MET A 27 -1.79 5.83 19.92
CA MET A 27 -2.19 7.05 20.64
C MET A 27 -3.12 6.74 21.82
N GLU A 28 -3.98 5.73 21.71
CA GLU A 28 -4.85 5.27 22.80
C GLU A 28 -4.06 4.66 23.97
N ASP A 29 -3.07 3.81 23.67
CA ASP A 29 -2.17 3.23 24.67
C ASP A 29 -0.74 3.04 24.12
N PRO A 30 0.27 3.75 24.64
CA PRO A 30 1.66 3.62 24.20
C PRO A 30 2.24 2.20 24.31
N ARG A 31 1.65 1.31 25.13
CA ARG A 31 2.06 -0.10 25.20
C ARG A 31 1.81 -0.85 23.88
N ASN A 32 0.92 -0.34 23.03
CA ASN A 32 0.61 -0.91 21.73
C ASN A 32 1.63 -0.55 20.64
N ILE A 33 2.60 0.34 20.90
CA ILE A 33 3.59 0.78 19.88
C ILE A 33 4.34 -0.42 19.29
N THR A 34 4.98 -1.24 20.13
CA THR A 34 5.78 -2.38 19.65
C THR A 34 4.97 -3.39 18.82
N PRO A 35 3.81 -3.90 19.28
CA PRO A 35 3.03 -4.84 18.47
C PRO A 35 2.48 -4.20 17.19
N CYS A 36 2.00 -2.96 17.24
CA CYS A 36 1.52 -2.26 16.04
C CYS A 36 2.65 -2.03 15.03
N MET A 37 3.88 -1.76 15.48
CA MET A 37 5.04 -1.64 14.58
C MET A 37 5.37 -2.97 13.88
N HIS A 38 5.28 -4.11 14.58
CA HIS A 38 5.48 -5.41 13.93
C HIS A 38 4.40 -5.70 12.87
N LEU A 39 3.13 -5.40 13.18
CA LEU A 39 2.02 -5.54 12.23
C LEU A 39 2.18 -4.59 11.03
N HIS A 40 2.63 -3.36 11.26
CA HIS A 40 2.96 -2.40 10.22
C HIS A 40 4.03 -2.94 9.26
N PHE A 41 5.12 -3.51 9.79
CA PHE A 41 6.14 -4.12 8.93
C PHE A 41 5.59 -5.29 8.12
N ILE A 42 4.74 -6.14 8.69
CA ILE A 42 4.10 -7.23 7.96
C ILE A 42 3.23 -6.68 6.83
N ALA A 43 2.36 -5.70 7.13
CA ALA A 43 1.48 -5.08 6.14
C ALA A 43 2.29 -4.42 5.00
N LYS A 44 3.38 -3.73 5.31
CA LYS A 44 4.23 -3.10 4.29
C LYS A 44 4.96 -4.13 3.41
N ASN A 45 5.37 -5.27 3.97
CA ASN A 45 5.96 -6.34 3.17
C ASN A 45 4.94 -6.96 2.20
N ILE A 46 3.67 -7.08 2.62
CA ILE A 46 2.59 -7.56 1.73
C ILE A 46 2.35 -6.57 0.58
N GLU A 47 2.29 -5.27 0.85
CA GLU A 47 2.17 -4.24 -0.20
C GLU A 47 3.32 -4.32 -1.22
N ARG A 48 4.57 -4.44 -0.75
CA ARG A 48 5.73 -4.62 -1.63
C ARG A 48 5.67 -5.89 -2.48
N MET A 49 5.10 -6.97 -1.95
CA MET A 49 4.87 -8.18 -2.73
C MET A 49 3.85 -7.92 -3.84
N GLY A 50 2.78 -7.17 -3.56
CA GLY A 50 1.80 -6.71 -4.56
C GLY A 50 2.46 -5.93 -5.69
N ASP A 51 3.25 -4.90 -5.35
CA ASP A 51 4.04 -4.12 -6.29
C ASP A 51 4.87 -4.99 -7.24
N HIS A 52 5.59 -5.98 -6.72
CA HIS A 52 6.41 -6.89 -7.51
C HIS A 52 5.57 -7.76 -8.45
N VAL A 53 4.45 -8.28 -7.98
CA VAL A 53 3.52 -9.07 -8.78
C VAL A 53 2.93 -8.20 -9.91
N THR A 54 2.64 -6.93 -9.63
CA THR A 54 2.15 -5.99 -10.63
C THR A 54 3.21 -5.66 -11.68
N SER A 55 4.47 -5.44 -11.28
CA SER A 55 5.58 -5.27 -12.25
C SER A 55 5.74 -6.48 -13.18
N ILE A 56 5.57 -7.70 -12.66
CA ILE A 56 5.59 -8.92 -13.49
C ILE A 56 4.38 -8.93 -14.45
N ALA A 57 3.19 -8.56 -13.99
CA ALA A 57 1.99 -8.50 -14.82
C ALA A 57 2.13 -7.49 -15.98
N GLU A 58 2.71 -6.32 -15.73
CA GLU A 58 3.02 -5.33 -16.75
C GLU A 58 4.02 -5.87 -17.79
N GLN A 59 5.04 -6.60 -17.34
CA GLN A 59 6.00 -7.22 -18.24
C GLN A 59 5.35 -8.30 -19.12
N VAL A 60 4.41 -9.08 -18.58
CA VAL A 60 3.63 -10.05 -19.36
C VAL A 60 2.78 -9.34 -20.42
N ILE A 61 2.14 -8.22 -20.08
CA ILE A 61 1.36 -7.42 -21.06
C ILE A 61 2.29 -6.96 -22.18
N TYR A 62 3.43 -6.35 -21.84
CA TYR A 62 4.39 -5.86 -22.83
C TYR A 62 4.89 -6.95 -23.78
N ILE A 63 5.17 -8.15 -23.28
CA ILE A 63 5.62 -9.28 -24.11
C ILE A 63 4.54 -9.71 -25.12
N VAL A 64 3.26 -9.63 -24.75
CA VAL A 64 2.14 -10.07 -25.59
C VAL A 64 1.69 -9.00 -26.57
N THR A 65 1.60 -7.74 -26.14
CA THR A 65 1.05 -6.64 -26.94
C THR A 65 2.12 -5.85 -27.70
N GLY A 66 3.37 -5.86 -27.21
CA GLY A 66 4.45 -4.98 -27.69
C GLY A 66 4.44 -3.58 -27.06
N ASP A 67 3.40 -3.24 -26.29
CA ASP A 67 3.20 -1.92 -25.69
C ASP A 67 3.10 -2.01 -24.17
N ARG A 68 3.68 -1.01 -23.47
CA ARG A 68 3.54 -0.91 -22.02
C ARG A 68 2.21 -0.27 -21.67
N PRO A 69 1.55 -0.69 -20.57
CA PRO A 69 0.40 0.03 -20.04
C PRO A 69 0.78 1.51 -19.80
N THR A 70 0.04 2.43 -20.41
CA THR A 70 0.33 3.88 -20.42
C THR A 70 -0.23 4.65 -19.23
N GLU A 71 -1.12 4.05 -18.44
CA GLU A 71 -1.65 4.70 -17.24
C GLU A 71 -0.60 4.70 -16.13
N GLU A 72 -0.09 5.89 -15.80
CA GLU A 72 0.76 6.09 -14.63
C GLU A 72 -0.05 5.72 -13.38
N ARG A 73 0.38 4.69 -12.66
CA ARG A 73 -0.33 4.20 -11.48
C ARG A 73 -0.25 5.26 -10.37
N GLU A 74 -1.36 5.91 -10.08
CA GLU A 74 -1.49 6.78 -8.90
C GLU A 74 -1.38 5.94 -7.62
N LYS A 75 -0.18 5.87 -7.03
CA LYS A 75 -0.01 5.28 -5.70
C LYS A 75 -0.74 6.14 -4.68
N LYS A 76 -1.73 5.55 -4.01
CA LYS A 76 -2.51 6.22 -2.96
C LYS A 76 -1.77 6.28 -1.62
N ASP A 77 -0.68 5.53 -1.45
CA ASP A 77 0.14 5.57 -0.25
C ASP A 77 0.91 6.90 -0.15
N LYS A 78 0.35 7.84 0.60
CA LYS A 78 1.00 9.11 0.98
C LYS A 78 1.56 9.08 2.41
N THR A 79 1.52 7.93 3.09
CA THR A 79 1.92 7.79 4.51
C THR A 79 3.37 8.21 4.76
N SER A 80 4.22 8.04 3.75
CA SER A 80 5.63 8.43 3.79
C SER A 80 5.88 9.93 3.64
N ALA A 81 4.91 10.67 3.09
CA ALA A 81 5.09 12.05 2.63
C ALA A 81 4.17 13.05 3.34
N ASP A 82 3.07 12.59 3.93
CA ASP A 82 2.08 13.43 4.58
C ASP A 82 2.24 13.38 6.10
N ALA A 83 2.93 14.39 6.65
CA ALA A 83 3.15 14.55 8.08
C ALA A 83 1.86 14.85 8.87
N ASN A 84 0.75 15.17 8.20
CA ASN A 84 -0.53 15.51 8.82
C ASN A 84 -1.53 14.35 8.82
N ILE A 85 -1.12 13.14 8.43
CA ILE A 85 -2.00 11.96 8.40
C ILE A 85 -2.62 11.63 9.77
N SER A 86 -1.98 12.05 10.87
CA SER A 86 -2.52 11.94 12.22
C SER A 86 -3.53 13.03 12.59
N LEU A 87 -3.56 14.16 11.86
CA LEU A 87 -4.43 15.31 12.13
C LEU A 87 -5.77 15.25 11.39
N ASP A 88 -5.88 14.44 10.33
CA ASP A 88 -7.15 14.13 9.64
C ASP A 88 -8.03 13.12 10.42
N LEU A 89 -7.78 12.96 11.72
CA LEU A 89 -8.51 12.07 12.64
C LEU A 89 -9.56 12.81 13.50
N GLU A 90 -9.75 14.12 13.31
CA GLU A 90 -10.85 14.92 13.89
C GLU A 90 -12.07 15.03 12.96
#